data_AF-A0A3S2UEY5-F1
#
_entry.id   AF-A0A3S2UEY5-F1
#
_cell.length_a   1.000
_cell.length_b   1.000
_cell.length_c   1.000
_cell.angle_alpha   90.00
_cell.angle_beta   90.00
_cell.angle_gamma   90.00
#
_symmetry.space_group_name_H-M   'P 1'
#
loop_
_entity.id
_entity.type
_entity.pdbx_description
1 polymer ?
#
loop_
_entity_poly.entity_id
_entity_poly.type
_entity_poly.pdbx_seq_one_letter_code
_entity_poly.pdbx_strand_id
1 'polypeptide(L)'
;MPNNQPNETQDSTALFRAAMRMLEQLVSELPAQKHKQLASAIEGGATVHMRLVLPVGHALPDAAFDLLLPDGQRIELATVNVEPMRHH
;
A
#
# COMPACT_ATOMS: atom_id res chain seq x y z
N MET A 1 -25.73 -9.58 29.54
CA MET A 1 -24.33 -9.89 29.17
C MET A 1 -23.86 -8.76 28.27
N PRO A 2 -22.71 -8.11 28.51
CA PRO A 2 -22.28 -6.95 27.73
C PRO A 2 -21.83 -7.37 26.31
N ASN A 3 -22.22 -6.55 25.33
CA ASN A 3 -21.92 -6.72 23.91
C ASN A 3 -20.43 -6.46 23.62
N ASN A 4 -19.75 -7.45 23.02
CA ASN A 4 -18.37 -7.33 22.51
C ASN A 4 -18.32 -6.80 21.07
N GLN A 5 -18.68 -5.53 20.85
CA GLN A 5 -18.25 -4.83 19.64
C GLN A 5 -17.95 -3.37 20.00
N PRO A 6 -16.66 -3.01 20.10
CA PRO A 6 -16.08 -2.13 19.09
C PRO A 6 -14.55 -2.30 18.95
N ASN A 7 -14.04 -3.30 18.23
CA ASN A 7 -12.59 -3.43 18.03
C ASN A 7 -12.13 -3.57 16.58
N GLU A 8 -13.01 -3.80 15.60
CA GLU A 8 -12.57 -3.94 14.20
C GLU A 8 -12.44 -2.61 13.44
N THR A 9 -13.23 -1.59 13.79
CA THR A 9 -13.33 -0.38 12.97
C THR A 9 -12.17 0.60 13.19
N GLN A 10 -11.61 0.67 14.40
CA GLN A 10 -10.53 1.63 14.72
C GLN A 10 -9.15 1.12 14.25
N ASP A 11 -8.85 -0.16 14.47
CA ASP A 11 -7.59 -0.76 14.01
C ASP A 11 -7.49 -0.77 12.47
N SER A 12 -8.61 -1.03 11.78
CA SER A 12 -8.68 -0.94 10.32
C SER A 12 -8.40 0.48 9.80
N THR A 13 -8.83 1.52 10.53
CA THR A 13 -8.56 2.91 10.14
C THR A 13 -7.10 3.33 10.36
N ALA A 14 -6.44 2.82 11.40
CA ALA A 14 -5.03 3.09 11.67
C ALA A 14 -4.14 2.42 10.61
N LEU A 15 -4.44 1.17 10.28
CA LEU A 15 -3.77 0.43 9.21
C LEU A 15 -3.95 1.11 7.85
N PHE A 16 -5.18 1.54 7.53
CA PHE A 16 -5.48 2.26 6.30
C PHE A 16 -4.70 3.58 6.21
N ARG A 17 -4.64 4.35 7.31
CA ARG A 17 -3.88 5.60 7.34
C ARG A 17 -2.38 5.37 7.19
N ALA A 18 -1.84 4.32 7.80
CA ALA A 18 -0.43 3.94 7.63
C ALA A 18 -0.14 3.57 6.16
N ALA A 19 -1.01 2.78 5.54
CA ALA A 19 -0.91 2.42 4.12
C ALA A 19 -0.95 3.65 3.20
N MET A 20 -1.86 4.61 3.45
CA MET A 20 -1.95 5.85 2.67
C MET A 20 -0.70 6.71 2.80
N ARG A 21 -0.14 6.84 4.02
CA ARG A 21 1.11 7.58 4.24
C ARG A 21 2.31 6.94 3.55
N MET A 22 2.37 5.61 3.53
CA MET A 22 3.40 4.87 2.79
C MET A 22 3.27 5.08 1.28
N LEU A 23 2.05 5.10 0.75
CA LEU A 23 1.80 5.40 -0.66
C LEU A 23 2.26 6.83 -1.02
N GLU A 24 1.93 7.82 -0.19
CA GLU A 24 2.38 9.20 -0.39
C GLU A 24 3.91 9.32 -0.39
N GLN A 25 4.58 8.67 0.55
CA GLN A 25 6.04 8.66 0.62
C GLN A 25 6.65 8.00 -0.62
N LEU A 26 6.13 6.84 -1.03
CA LEU A 26 6.57 6.16 -2.25
C LEU A 26 6.41 7.03 -3.48
N VAL A 27 5.26 7.68 -3.65
CA VAL A 27 5.02 8.60 -4.76
C VAL A 27 5.99 9.79 -4.73
N SER A 28 6.45 10.24 -3.56
CA SER A 28 7.45 11.30 -3.45
C SER A 28 8.88 10.84 -3.77
N GLU A 29 9.19 9.55 -3.56
CA GLU A 29 10.51 8.95 -3.78
C GLU A 29 10.66 8.29 -5.15
N LEU A 30 9.57 8.16 -5.92
CA LEU A 30 9.62 7.60 -7.26
C LEU A 30 10.51 8.46 -8.17
N PRO A 31 11.30 7.85 -9.08
CA PRO A 31 12.02 8.61 -10.09
C PRO A 31 11.03 9.43 -10.94
N ALA A 32 11.40 10.64 -11.35
CA ALA A 32 10.54 11.53 -12.16
C ALA A 32 9.96 10.85 -13.43
N GLN A 33 10.65 9.83 -13.96
CA GLN A 33 10.16 9.01 -15.08
C GLN A 33 8.93 8.16 -14.70
N LYS A 34 8.90 7.56 -13.51
CA LYS A 34 7.75 6.80 -13.00
C LYS A 34 6.57 7.71 -12.62
N HIS A 35 6.81 8.97 -12.25
CA HIS A 35 5.73 9.95 -11.98
C HIS A 35 4.88 10.23 -13.22
N LYS A 36 5.51 10.39 -14.39
CA LYS A 36 4.78 10.62 -15.65
C LYS A 36 3.94 9.41 -16.04
N GLN A 37 4.48 8.20 -15.84
CA GLN A 37 3.75 6.96 -16.09
C GLN A 37 2.57 6.81 -15.13
N LEU A 38 2.78 7.14 -13.85
CA LEU A 38 1.73 7.13 -12.82
C LEU A 38 0.61 8.12 -13.13
N ALA A 39 0.95 9.37 -13.44
CA ALA A 39 -0.04 10.40 -13.77
C ALA A 39 -0.84 10.02 -15.03
N SER A 40 -0.15 9.59 -16.10
CA SER A 40 -0.80 9.15 -17.33
C SER A 40 -1.67 7.92 -17.12
N ALA A 41 -1.26 6.97 -16.27
CA ALA A 41 -2.05 5.79 -15.95
C ALA A 41 -3.32 6.15 -15.17
N ILE A 42 -3.21 7.02 -14.15
CA ILE A 42 -4.36 7.47 -13.35
C ILE A 42 -5.35 8.25 -14.21
N GLU A 43 -4.86 9.16 -15.07
CA GLU A 43 -5.71 9.88 -16.04
C GLU A 43 -6.41 8.92 -17.01
N GLY A 44 -5.76 7.81 -17.37
CA GLY A 44 -6.33 6.72 -18.17
C GLY A 44 -7.29 5.80 -17.41
N GLY A 45 -7.55 6.04 -16.12
CA GLY A 45 -8.46 5.24 -15.30
C GLY A 45 -7.81 4.09 -14.52
N ALA A 46 -6.48 4.08 -14.37
CA ALA A 46 -5.78 3.08 -13.57
C ALA A 46 -6.08 3.24 -12.08
N THR A 47 -6.17 2.11 -11.37
CA THR A 47 -6.33 2.06 -9.92
C THR A 47 -5.03 1.65 -9.25
N VAL A 48 -4.73 2.25 -8.10
CA VAL A 48 -3.58 1.83 -7.28
C VAL A 48 -4.01 0.68 -6.39
N HIS A 49 -3.32 -0.45 -6.50
CA HIS A 49 -3.49 -1.63 -5.65
C HIS A 49 -2.29 -1.78 -4.74
N MET A 50 -2.54 -1.89 -3.44
CA MET A 50 -1.51 -2.27 -2.46
C MET A 50 -1.67 -3.75 -2.12
N ARG A 51 -0.58 -4.51 -2.18
CA ARG A 51 -0.50 -5.89 -1.74
C ARG A 51 0.51 -6.01 -0.60
N LEU A 52 0.02 -6.34 0.58
CA LEU A 52 0.86 -6.72 1.72
C LEU A 52 1.15 -8.22 1.65
N VAL A 53 2.42 -8.58 1.54
CA VAL A 53 2.91 -9.96 1.59
C VAL A 53 3.49 -10.19 2.98
N LEU A 54 2.84 -11.05 3.76
CA LEU A 54 3.34 -11.50 5.06
C LEU A 54 4.14 -12.79 4.83
N PRO A 55 5.49 -12.74 4.80
CA PRO A 55 6.28 -13.94 4.62
C PRO A 55 6.13 -14.86 5.84
N VAL A 56 6.21 -16.17 5.59
CA VAL A 56 6.21 -17.17 6.67
C VAL A 56 7.63 -17.22 7.27
N GLY A 57 7.78 -16.86 8.55
CA GLY A 57 9.07 -16.94 9.27
C GLY A 57 9.52 -15.60 9.86
N HIS A 58 10.85 -15.38 9.90
CA HIS A 58 11.49 -14.20 10.50
C HIS A 58 11.78 -13.08 9.49
N ALA A 59 11.22 -13.15 8.28
CA ALA A 59 11.36 -12.09 7.27
C ALA A 59 10.38 -10.94 7.57
N LEU A 60 10.79 -9.72 7.25
CA LEU A 60 9.93 -8.54 7.35
C LEU A 60 8.82 -8.63 6.29
N PRO A 61 7.59 -8.16 6.59
CA PRO A 61 6.55 -8.08 5.59
C PRO A 61 6.89 -7.11 4.48
N ASP A 62 6.56 -7.47 3.24
CA ASP A 62 6.79 -6.62 2.07
C ASP A 62 5.46 -6.00 1.63
N ALA A 63 5.44 -4.70 1.37
CA ALA A 63 4.33 -4.04 0.71
C ALA A 63 4.72 -3.75 -0.74
N ALA A 64 4.01 -4.38 -1.68
CA ALA A 64 4.12 -4.08 -3.10
C ALA A 64 2.98 -3.15 -3.52
N PHE A 65 3.32 -2.14 -4.32
CA PHE A 65 2.37 -1.20 -4.89
C PHE A 65 2.33 -1.39 -6.40
N ASP A 66 1.16 -1.72 -6.93
CA ASP A 66 0.92 -1.96 -8.34
C ASP A 66 -0.10 -0.93 -8.87
N LEU A 67 0.09 -0.45 -10.09
CA LEU A 67 -0.99 0.14 -10.86
C LEU A 67 -1.71 -0.96 -11.63
N LEU A 68 -3.02 -1.04 -11.47
CA LEU A 68 -3.88 -1.85 -12.33
C LEU A 68 -4.49 -0.95 -13.39
N LEU A 69 -4.09 -1.16 -14.64
CA LEU A 69 -4.65 -0.47 -15.79
C LEU A 69 -6.04 -1.04 -16.13
N PRO A 70 -6.92 -0.29 -16.83
CA PRO A 70 -8.25 -0.76 -17.22
C PRO A 70 -8.27 -2.00 -18.11
N ASP A 71 -7.18 -2.24 -18.85
CA ASP A 71 -7.00 -3.42 -19.70
C ASP A 71 -6.54 -4.67 -18.90
N GLY A 72 -6.39 -4.53 -17.57
CA GLY A 72 -5.94 -5.57 -16.67
C GLY A 72 -4.42 -5.70 -16.55
N GLN A 73 -3.65 -4.88 -17.26
CA GLN A 73 -2.19 -4.86 -17.11
C GLN A 73 -1.80 -4.31 -15.74
N ARG A 74 -0.78 -4.94 -15.13
CA ARG A 74 -0.19 -4.48 -13.88
C ARG A 74 1.18 -3.86 -14.11
N ILE A 75 1.40 -2.69 -13.53
CA ILE A 75 2.71 -2.01 -13.52
C ILE A 75 3.17 -1.89 -12.07
N GLU A 76 4.30 -2.52 -11.74
CA GLU A 76 4.90 -2.40 -10.40
C GLU A 76 5.47 -1.00 -10.19
N LEU A 77 4.94 -0.30 -9.16
CA LEU A 77 5.44 0.99 -8.73
C LEU A 77 6.70 0.80 -7.88
N ALA A 78 6.57 0.06 -6.78
CA ALA A 78 7.65 -0.21 -5.84
C ALA A 78 7.30 -1.39 -4.92
N THR A 79 8.33 -2.02 -4.37
CA THR A 79 8.22 -2.94 -3.24
C THR A 79 9.01 -2.36 -2.08
N VAL A 80 8.40 -2.23 -0.91
CA VAL A 80 9.03 -1.70 0.32
C VAL A 80 8.94 -2.70 1.45
N ASN A 81 10.02 -2.82 2.21
CA ASN A 81 10.03 -3.60 3.44
C ASN A 81 9.25 -2.83 4.49
N VAL A 82 8.19 -3.42 5.01
CA VAL A 82 7.41 -2.89 6.14
C VAL A 82 8.14 -3.32 7.41
N GLU A 83 8.98 -2.44 7.94
CA GLU A 83 9.53 -2.66 9.28
C GLU A 83 8.37 -2.63 10.30
N PRO A 84 8.18 -3.68 11.11
CA PRO A 84 7.20 -3.64 12.17
C PRO A 84 7.61 -2.53 13.13
N MET A 85 6.77 -1.50 13.26
CA MET A 85 6.92 -0.50 14.31
C MET A 85 7.08 -1.23 15.64
N ARG A 86 8.30 -1.21 16.20
CA ARG A 86 8.53 -1.70 17.56
C ARG A 86 7.74 -0.76 18.46
N HIS A 87 6.59 -1.22 18.93
CA HIS A 87 5.91 -0.62 20.07
C HIS A 87 6.86 -0.71 21.26
N HIS A 88 7.58 0.37 21.53
CA HIS A 88 8.23 0.62 22.80
C HIS A 88 7.18 1.06 23.82
#